data_AF-A0A2V5Y3C9-F1
#
_entry.id   AF-A0A2V5Y3C9-F1
#
_cell.length_a   1.000
_cell.length_b   1.000
_cell.length_c   1.000
_cell.angle_alpha   90.00
_cell.angle_beta   90.00
_cell.angle_gamma   90.00
#
_symmetry.space_group_name_H-M   'P 1'
#
loop_
_entity.id
_entity.type
_entity.pdbx_description
1 polymer ?
#
loop_
_entity_poly.entity_id
_entity_poly.type
_entity_poly.pdbx_seq_one_letter_code
_entity_poly.pdbx_strand_id
1 'polypeptide(L)'
;MNNNCCNEGLAPAELARRQPKRSPYNSSETLFTALDVYYDDVPHSAGLNMAVDEALLQYATHPVIRFYRWRFPALSIGYFGRFADVATYQIERDLVRRWTGGGIVFHGEDLTYSIVIPANNAAFFVTSISVYEEIHRALCAALAETGQYAVVAHSDDPARLNASVGARRAALSDAGYNCFTTPVRADLLINGRKVAGAAQRRQHPGDRHWERFGRTICAGFIGELQGA
;
A
#
# COMPACT_ATOMS: atom_id res chain seq x y z
N MET A 1 18.48 -58.30 -27.41
CA MET A 1 19.11 -58.64 -26.12
C MET A 1 18.33 -57.95 -25.02
N ASN A 2 17.77 -58.80 -24.17
CA ASN A 2 16.97 -58.58 -22.98
C ASN A 2 17.49 -57.56 -21.93
N ASN A 3 16.50 -57.05 -21.18
CA ASN A 3 16.45 -56.85 -19.73
C ASN A 3 17.20 -55.67 -19.10
N ASN A 4 16.76 -55.07 -17.99
CA ASN A 4 15.48 -54.90 -17.29
C ASN A 4 15.79 -54.00 -16.08
N CYS A 5 14.79 -53.28 -15.57
CA CYS A 5 14.64 -52.79 -14.19
C CYS A 5 15.76 -51.95 -13.51
N CYS A 6 15.39 -50.75 -13.06
CA CYS A 6 15.01 -50.55 -11.65
C CYS A 6 14.18 -49.26 -11.50
N ASN A 7 12.88 -49.46 -11.24
CA ASN A 7 12.04 -48.51 -10.53
C ASN A 7 12.47 -48.55 -9.06
N GLU A 8 12.97 -47.45 -8.52
CA GLU A 8 12.90 -47.20 -7.08
C GLU A 8 11.96 -46.01 -6.85
N GLY A 9 10.87 -46.29 -6.14
CA GLY A 9 9.82 -45.35 -5.85
C GLY A 9 10.30 -44.23 -4.94
N LEU A 10 10.02 -42.99 -5.33
CA LEU A 10 9.90 -41.92 -4.35
C LEU A 10 8.53 -42.02 -3.66
N ALA A 11 8.57 -41.98 -2.33
CA ALA A 11 7.42 -42.05 -1.45
C ALA A 11 6.39 -40.93 -1.73
N PRO A 12 5.07 -41.15 -1.50
CA PRO A 12 4.01 -40.19 -1.83
C PRO A 12 3.93 -38.91 -0.96
N ALA A 13 5.02 -38.47 -0.32
CA ALA A 13 4.98 -37.38 0.67
C ALA A 13 5.50 -36.01 0.16
N GLU A 14 6.11 -35.92 -1.03
CA GLU A 14 6.82 -34.70 -1.47
C GLU A 14 6.07 -33.84 -2.52
N LEU A 15 4.88 -34.26 -2.99
CA LEU A 15 4.13 -33.54 -4.04
C LEU A 15 3.06 -32.57 -3.51
N ALA A 16 2.92 -32.40 -2.18
CA ALA A 16 1.90 -31.55 -1.57
C ALA A 16 2.36 -30.10 -1.27
N ARG A 17 3.56 -29.67 -1.69
CA ARG A 17 4.09 -28.32 -1.39
C ARG A 17 4.34 -27.49 -2.64
N ARG A 18 3.29 -27.15 -3.38
CA ARG A 18 3.29 -26.02 -4.35
C ARG A 18 1.91 -25.69 -4.92
N GLN A 19 0.84 -25.94 -4.16
CA GLN A 19 -0.43 -25.31 -4.50
C GLN A 19 -0.39 -23.84 -4.02
N PRO A 20 -0.67 -22.85 -4.88
CA PRO A 20 -0.88 -21.49 -4.40
C PRO A 20 -2.03 -21.55 -3.38
N LYS A 21 -1.79 -21.09 -2.16
CA LYS A 21 -2.84 -20.94 -1.15
C LYS A 21 -3.94 -20.07 -1.79
N ARG A 22 -5.05 -20.69 -2.18
CA ARG A 22 -6.25 -19.95 -2.58
C ARG A 22 -6.61 -19.03 -1.42
N SER A 23 -6.78 -17.75 -1.72
CA SER A 23 -7.31 -16.79 -0.75
C SER A 23 -8.61 -17.37 -0.19
N PRO A 24 -8.76 -17.51 1.14
CA PRO A 24 -10.01 -18.00 1.73
C PRO A 24 -11.17 -17.01 1.57
N TYR A 25 -10.92 -15.86 0.94
CA TYR A 25 -11.86 -14.77 0.80
C TYR A 25 -12.69 -14.91 -0.47
N ASN A 26 -14.00 -15.12 -0.30
CA ASN A 26 -14.99 -15.07 -1.38
C ASN A 26 -15.36 -13.60 -1.63
N SER A 27 -15.37 -13.15 -2.89
CA SER A 27 -15.54 -11.73 -3.27
C SER A 27 -16.94 -11.14 -2.99
N SER A 28 -17.82 -11.89 -2.35
CA SER A 28 -19.16 -11.45 -1.93
C SER A 28 -19.26 -11.08 -0.45
N GLU A 29 -18.21 -11.31 0.35
CA GLU A 29 -18.15 -10.89 1.76
C GLU A 29 -17.47 -9.53 1.88
N THR A 30 -17.80 -8.75 2.92
CA THR A 30 -17.20 -7.44 3.21
C THR A 30 -15.84 -7.61 3.90
N LEU A 31 -14.83 -6.78 3.54
CA LEU A 31 -13.46 -6.94 4.05
C LEU A 31 -13.37 -6.81 5.57
N PHE A 32 -14.20 -5.93 6.13
CA PHE A 32 -14.30 -5.68 7.55
C PHE A 32 -15.75 -5.82 7.98
N THR A 33 -16.02 -6.66 8.99
CA THR A 33 -17.32 -6.72 9.65
C THR A 33 -17.58 -5.49 10.52
N ALA A 34 -16.51 -4.85 11.00
CA ALA A 34 -16.52 -3.58 11.71
C ALA A 34 -15.24 -2.79 11.35
N LEU A 35 -15.39 -1.48 11.16
CA LEU A 35 -14.31 -0.56 10.81
C LEU A 35 -14.54 0.74 11.56
N ASP A 36 -13.58 1.13 12.41
CA ASP A 36 -13.60 2.43 13.06
C ASP A 36 -13.15 3.49 12.08
N VAL A 37 -13.91 4.57 11.95
CA VAL A 37 -13.64 5.65 10.99
C VAL A 37 -13.28 6.93 11.75
N TYR A 38 -12.09 7.46 11.50
CA TYR A 38 -11.61 8.72 12.05
C TYR A 38 -11.45 9.75 10.94
N TYR A 39 -12.19 10.85 11.05
CA TYR A 39 -11.99 12.04 10.23
C TYR A 39 -11.19 13.04 11.06
N ASP A 40 -9.90 13.18 10.75
CA ASP A 40 -9.03 14.15 11.39
C ASP A 40 -9.09 15.46 10.60
N ASP A 41 -10.12 16.25 10.90
CA ASP A 41 -10.46 17.46 10.16
C ASP A 41 -9.46 18.60 10.37
N VAL A 42 -8.57 18.48 11.36
CA VAL A 42 -7.53 19.48 11.64
C VAL A 42 -6.23 19.06 10.95
N PRO A 43 -5.69 19.87 10.01
CA PRO A 43 -4.38 19.57 9.43
C PRO A 43 -3.26 19.61 10.46
N HIS A 44 -2.43 18.57 10.47
CA HIS A 44 -1.31 18.41 11.41
C HIS A 44 0.04 18.51 10.71
N SER A 45 1.09 18.76 11.50
CA SER A 45 2.47 18.65 10.99
C SER A 45 2.74 17.21 10.53
N ALA A 46 3.72 17.04 9.66
CA ALA A 46 4.04 15.73 9.13
C ALA A 46 4.41 14.73 10.24
N GLY A 47 5.17 15.18 11.24
CA GLY A 47 5.58 14.35 12.38
C GLY A 47 4.39 13.90 13.23
N LEU A 48 3.42 14.78 13.51
CA LEU A 48 2.24 14.44 14.28
C LEU A 48 1.34 13.45 13.53
N ASN A 49 1.18 13.62 12.21
CA ASN A 49 0.46 12.64 11.40
C ASN A 49 1.06 11.24 11.51
N MET A 50 2.39 11.12 11.45
CA MET A 50 3.09 9.84 11.60
C MET A 50 3.04 9.28 13.02
N ALA A 51 2.99 10.15 14.05
CA ALA A 51 2.84 9.73 15.44
C ALA A 51 1.44 9.16 15.73
N VAL A 52 0.38 9.76 15.15
CA VAL A 52 -0.98 9.22 15.26
C VAL A 52 -1.10 7.89 14.54
N ASP A 53 -0.55 7.77 13.33
CA ASP A 53 -0.51 6.50 12.60
C ASP A 53 0.27 5.41 13.38
N GLU A 54 1.36 5.78 14.06
CA GLU A 54 2.09 4.87 14.95
C GLU A 54 1.21 4.42 16.13
N ALA A 55 0.52 5.36 16.78
CA ALA A 55 -0.35 5.05 17.90
C ALA A 55 -1.49 4.11 17.47
N LEU A 56 -2.12 4.36 16.32
CA LEU A 56 -3.14 3.45 15.77
C LEU A 56 -2.52 2.07 15.46
N LEU A 57 -1.34 2.02 14.86
CA LEU A 57 -0.65 0.77 14.58
C LEU A 57 -0.40 -0.05 15.85
N GLN A 58 -0.01 0.60 16.95
CA GLN A 58 0.30 -0.04 18.22
C GLN A 58 -0.97 -0.46 18.99
N TYR A 59 -1.97 0.42 19.06
CA TYR A 59 -3.05 0.30 20.05
C TYR A 59 -4.42 -0.07 19.47
N ALA A 60 -4.63 0.00 18.15
CA ALA A 60 -5.91 -0.38 17.56
C ALA A 60 -6.24 -1.86 17.84
N THR A 61 -7.47 -2.10 18.29
CA THR A 61 -8.01 -3.43 18.59
C THR A 61 -8.95 -3.95 17.50
N HIS A 62 -9.46 -3.04 16.67
CA HIS A 62 -10.32 -3.27 15.52
C HIS A 62 -9.67 -2.63 14.27
N PRO A 63 -10.07 -3.02 13.05
CA PRO A 63 -9.65 -2.28 11.86
C PRO A 63 -10.02 -0.81 11.99
N VAL A 64 -9.09 0.07 11.66
CA VAL A 64 -9.27 1.52 11.69
C VAL A 64 -8.97 2.08 10.32
N ILE A 65 -9.78 3.02 9.84
CA ILE A 65 -9.42 3.95 8.78
C ILE A 65 -9.38 5.37 9.34
N ARG A 66 -8.31 6.10 9.04
CA ARG A 66 -8.14 7.51 9.38
C ARG A 66 -7.95 8.31 8.10
N PHE A 67 -8.69 9.40 7.95
CA PHE A 67 -8.50 10.40 6.91
C PHE A 67 -7.89 11.66 7.53
N TYR A 68 -6.87 12.24 6.91
CA TYR A 68 -6.18 13.42 7.43
C TYR A 68 -5.54 14.26 6.32
N ARG A 69 -5.16 15.49 6.69
CA ARG A 69 -4.45 16.44 5.81
C ARG A 69 -3.14 16.91 6.42
N TRP A 70 -2.31 17.54 5.60
CA TRP A 70 -1.02 18.08 5.98
C TRP A 70 -1.14 19.58 6.23
N ARG A 71 -0.62 20.05 7.36
CA ARG A 71 -0.64 21.48 7.71
C ARG A 71 0.28 22.31 6.80
N PHE A 72 1.41 21.73 6.41
CA PHE A 72 2.42 22.33 5.56
C PHE A 72 2.84 21.34 4.48
N PRO A 73 3.40 21.82 3.36
CA PRO A 73 4.01 20.95 2.37
C PRO A 73 4.98 19.96 3.02
N ALA A 74 4.83 18.69 2.70
CA ALA A 74 5.61 17.62 3.31
C ALA A 74 6.14 16.65 2.25
N LEU A 75 7.21 15.94 2.58
CA LEU A 75 7.76 14.85 1.79
C LEU A 75 7.88 13.62 2.69
N SER A 76 7.17 12.56 2.31
CA SER A 76 7.26 11.28 2.99
C SER A 76 8.14 10.29 2.24
N ILE A 77 9.04 9.64 2.95
CA ILE A 77 9.82 8.49 2.47
C ILE A 77 9.25 7.20 3.03
N GLY A 78 9.24 6.15 2.22
CA GLY A 78 8.84 4.82 2.69
C GLY A 78 9.73 4.33 3.82
N TYR A 79 9.25 3.33 4.55
CA TYR A 79 9.90 2.78 5.73
C TYR A 79 11.38 2.39 5.50
N PHE A 80 11.75 1.97 4.29
CA PHE A 80 13.12 1.57 3.93
C PHE A 80 13.92 2.67 3.20
N GLY A 81 13.34 3.84 2.91
CA GLY A 81 14.02 4.94 2.24
C GLY A 81 15.09 5.60 3.13
N ARG A 82 16.10 6.26 2.58
CA ARG A 82 17.13 6.94 3.40
C ARG A 82 16.82 8.44 3.46
N PHE A 83 16.96 9.05 4.64
CA PHE A 83 16.78 10.49 4.78
C PHE A 83 17.80 11.29 3.95
N ALA A 84 19.02 10.76 3.80
CA ALA A 84 20.05 11.37 2.96
C ALA A 84 19.60 11.55 1.50
N ASP A 85 18.73 10.69 0.99
CA ASP A 85 18.24 10.77 -0.40
C ASP A 85 17.26 11.94 -0.61
N VAL A 86 16.74 12.54 0.47
CA VAL A 86 15.73 13.60 0.43
C VAL A 86 16.10 14.84 1.25
N ALA A 87 17.32 14.87 1.81
CA ALA A 87 17.75 15.92 2.73
C ALA A 87 17.75 17.31 2.08
N THR A 88 17.89 17.39 0.76
CA THR A 88 17.86 18.67 0.00
C THR A 88 16.52 19.40 0.13
N TYR A 89 15.43 18.67 0.38
CA TYR A 89 14.07 19.23 0.45
C TYR A 89 13.69 19.77 1.84
N GLN A 90 14.56 19.60 2.85
CA GLN A 90 14.24 19.96 4.24
C GLN A 90 14.01 21.46 4.48
N ILE A 91 14.46 22.32 3.56
CA ILE A 91 14.32 23.78 3.67
C ILE A 91 12.87 24.19 3.36
N GLU A 92 12.22 23.49 2.44
CA GLU A 92 10.91 23.88 1.90
C GLU A 92 9.77 23.02 2.43
N ARG A 93 10.08 21.84 2.99
CA ARG A 93 9.10 20.81 3.33
C ARG A 93 9.46 20.06 4.59
N ASP A 94 8.44 19.67 5.33
CA ASP A 94 8.60 18.71 6.43
C ASP A 94 9.00 17.33 5.87
N LEU A 95 10.11 16.76 6.36
CA LEU A 95 10.55 15.43 5.95
C LEU A 95 10.14 14.38 6.98
N VAL A 96 9.43 13.33 6.54
CA VAL A 96 9.01 12.24 7.43
C VAL A 96 9.19 10.87 6.81
N ARG A 97 9.32 9.86 7.68
CA ARG A 97 9.30 8.45 7.30
C ARG A 97 7.94 7.86 7.66
N ARG A 98 7.27 7.24 6.69
CA ARG A 98 6.00 6.54 6.93
C ARG A 98 6.22 5.10 7.35
N TRP A 99 5.22 4.55 8.05
CA TRP A 99 5.23 3.17 8.55
C TRP A 99 5.00 2.11 7.47
N THR A 100 4.60 2.54 6.27
CA THR A 100 4.44 1.70 5.07
C THR A 100 5.70 1.69 4.21
N GLY A 101 5.79 0.75 3.26
CA GLY A 101 6.86 0.75 2.26
C GLY A 101 6.73 1.84 1.19
N GLY A 102 7.24 1.56 -0.01
CA GLY A 102 7.12 2.44 -1.17
C GLY A 102 8.21 3.52 -1.28
N GLY A 103 8.09 4.38 -2.29
CA GLY A 103 9.09 5.40 -2.66
C GLY A 103 8.96 6.73 -1.93
N ILE A 104 9.15 7.84 -2.63
CA ILE A 104 8.98 9.20 -2.12
C ILE A 104 7.60 9.72 -2.55
N VAL A 105 6.93 10.47 -1.67
CA VAL A 105 5.64 11.11 -1.95
C VAL A 105 5.69 12.57 -1.47
N PHE A 106 5.27 13.48 -2.33
CA PHE A 106 5.10 14.89 -2.01
C PHE A 106 3.65 15.15 -1.61
N HIS A 107 3.46 15.83 -0.49
CA HIS A 107 2.18 16.13 0.11
C HIS A 107 1.94 17.65 0.18
N GLY A 108 0.68 18.04 0.06
CA GLY A 108 0.20 19.42 0.11
C GLY A 108 -1.31 19.44 0.25
N GLU A 109 -2.02 19.58 -0.87
CA GLU A 109 -3.49 19.64 -0.91
C GLU A 109 -4.19 18.28 -0.92
N ASP A 110 -3.42 17.18 -0.84
CA ASP A 110 -3.95 15.83 -0.89
C ASP A 110 -4.71 15.43 0.37
N LEU A 111 -5.79 14.65 0.20
CA LEU A 111 -6.44 13.95 1.30
C LEU A 111 -5.71 12.62 1.51
N THR A 112 -5.03 12.45 2.63
CA THR A 112 -4.34 11.20 2.96
C THR A 112 -5.24 10.30 3.79
N TYR A 113 -5.15 8.98 3.59
CA TYR A 113 -5.78 7.98 4.43
C TYR A 113 -4.78 6.95 4.92
N SER A 114 -4.98 6.44 6.13
CA SER A 114 -4.27 5.28 6.68
C SER A 114 -5.29 4.25 7.18
N ILE A 115 -5.02 2.98 6.91
CA ILE A 115 -5.82 1.84 7.37
C ILE A 115 -4.91 0.93 8.19
N VAL A 116 -5.30 0.66 9.43
CA VAL A 116 -4.64 -0.28 10.32
C VAL A 116 -5.51 -1.52 10.47
N ILE A 117 -4.93 -2.70 10.26
CA ILE A 117 -5.59 -4.00 10.40
C ILE A 117 -4.86 -4.81 11.48
N PRO A 118 -5.47 -4.95 12.67
CA PRO A 118 -4.96 -5.80 13.74
C PRO A 118 -4.91 -7.30 13.39
N ALA A 119 -3.93 -8.05 13.91
CA ALA A 119 -3.78 -9.49 13.60
C ALA A 119 -4.89 -10.40 14.15
N ASN A 120 -5.72 -9.92 15.08
CA ASN A 120 -6.93 -10.61 15.53
C ASN A 120 -8.10 -10.46 14.53
N ASN A 121 -7.95 -9.67 13.46
CA ASN A 121 -8.96 -9.54 12.41
C ASN A 121 -8.67 -10.46 11.21
N ALA A 122 -9.72 -11.06 10.63
CA ALA A 122 -9.60 -11.97 9.49
C ALA A 122 -8.92 -11.34 8.26
N ALA A 123 -9.11 -10.04 8.01
CA ALA A 123 -8.46 -9.30 6.93
C ALA A 123 -6.92 -9.30 7.06
N PHE A 124 -6.39 -9.54 8.27
CA PHE A 124 -4.95 -9.74 8.45
C PHE A 124 -4.46 -11.01 7.73
N PHE A 125 -5.28 -12.01 7.44
CA PHE A 125 -4.78 -13.20 6.74
C PHE A 125 -5.00 -13.14 5.21
N VAL A 126 -5.67 -12.09 4.74
CA VAL A 126 -5.88 -11.82 3.31
C VAL A 126 -4.58 -11.33 2.67
N THR A 127 -4.37 -11.67 1.39
CA THR A 127 -3.16 -11.22 0.67
C THR A 127 -3.13 -9.70 0.56
N SER A 128 -1.95 -9.10 0.60
CA SER A 128 -1.81 -7.64 0.53
C SER A 128 -2.43 -7.05 -0.73
N ILE A 129 -2.30 -7.73 -1.87
CA ILE A 129 -2.89 -7.27 -3.13
C ILE A 129 -4.42 -7.34 -3.11
N SER A 130 -5.02 -8.36 -2.50
CA SER A 130 -6.47 -8.45 -2.38
C SER A 130 -7.04 -7.36 -1.46
N VAL A 131 -6.38 -7.10 -0.32
CA VAL A 131 -6.74 -5.98 0.57
C VAL A 131 -6.67 -4.65 -0.18
N TYR A 132 -5.57 -4.44 -0.91
CA TYR A 132 -5.35 -3.23 -1.69
C TYR A 132 -6.39 -3.02 -2.80
N GLU A 133 -6.72 -4.07 -3.55
CA GLU A 133 -7.76 -4.04 -4.58
C GLU A 133 -9.13 -3.73 -4.00
N GLU A 134 -9.47 -4.31 -2.85
CA GLU A 134 -10.78 -4.11 -2.22
C GLU A 134 -10.94 -2.68 -1.69
N ILE A 135 -9.90 -2.14 -1.04
CA ILE A 135 -9.86 -0.74 -0.60
C ILE A 135 -10.02 0.21 -1.80
N HIS A 136 -9.28 -0.02 -2.89
CA HIS A 136 -9.37 0.86 -4.06
C HIS A 136 -10.69 0.70 -4.81
N ARG A 137 -11.31 -0.49 -4.84
CA ARG A 137 -12.68 -0.65 -5.33
C ARG A 137 -13.69 0.16 -4.52
N ALA A 138 -13.59 0.14 -3.20
CA ALA A 138 -14.46 0.94 -2.32
C ALA A 138 -14.25 2.45 -2.55
N LEU A 139 -12.99 2.91 -2.66
CA LEU A 139 -12.67 4.29 -3.00
C LEU A 139 -13.19 4.69 -4.39
N CYS A 140 -13.09 3.81 -5.38
CA CYS A 140 -13.63 4.02 -6.72
C CYS A 140 -15.14 4.23 -6.69
N ALA A 141 -15.87 3.41 -5.93
CA ALA A 141 -17.31 3.54 -5.75
C ALA A 141 -17.67 4.88 -5.06
N ALA A 142 -16.97 5.22 -3.97
CA ALA A 142 -17.18 6.48 -3.27
C ALA A 142 -16.90 7.72 -4.13
N LEU A 143 -15.85 7.69 -4.96
CA LEU A 143 -15.56 8.77 -5.91
C LEU A 143 -16.68 8.93 -6.96
N ALA A 144 -17.25 7.82 -7.44
CA ALA A 144 -18.34 7.85 -8.41
C ALA A 144 -19.59 8.54 -7.85
N GLU A 145 -19.88 8.41 -6.55
CA GLU A 145 -20.97 9.13 -5.88
C GLU A 145 -20.78 10.65 -5.90
N THR A 146 -19.54 11.12 -6.01
CA THR A 146 -19.19 12.54 -6.15
C THR A 146 -19.07 13.01 -7.61
N GLY A 147 -19.42 12.16 -8.58
CA GLY A 147 -19.31 12.43 -10.01
C GLY A 147 -17.90 12.24 -10.58
N GLN A 148 -16.97 11.70 -9.80
CA GLN A 148 -15.59 11.41 -10.21
C GLN A 148 -15.46 9.93 -10.60
N TYR A 149 -15.44 9.66 -11.90
CA TYR A 149 -15.35 8.29 -12.42
C TYR A 149 -13.90 7.81 -12.48
N ALA A 150 -13.47 7.14 -11.41
CA ALA A 150 -12.19 6.46 -11.36
C ALA A 150 -12.28 5.04 -11.94
N VAL A 151 -11.13 4.48 -12.33
CA VAL A 151 -10.97 3.06 -12.66
C VAL A 151 -9.78 2.47 -11.90
N VAL A 152 -9.92 1.23 -11.46
CA VAL A 152 -8.84 0.46 -10.82
C VAL A 152 -7.90 -0.07 -11.90
N ALA A 153 -6.61 0.22 -11.81
CA ALA A 153 -5.62 -0.23 -12.78
C ALA A 153 -5.48 -1.77 -12.74
N HIS A 154 -5.60 -2.43 -13.89
CA HIS A 154 -5.37 -3.88 -14.00
C HIS A 154 -3.95 -4.17 -14.52
N SER A 155 -3.38 -5.30 -14.11
CA SER A 155 -2.03 -5.73 -14.55
C SER A 155 -1.93 -6.05 -16.03
N ASP A 156 -3.06 -6.26 -16.70
CA ASP A 156 -3.12 -6.86 -18.03
C ASP A 156 -3.23 -5.80 -19.14
N ASP A 157 -3.04 -4.51 -18.82
CA ASP A 157 -2.94 -3.43 -19.80
C ASP A 157 -1.47 -3.30 -20.29
N PRO A 158 -1.12 -3.86 -21.47
CA PRO A 158 0.26 -3.98 -21.92
C PRO A 158 0.90 -2.62 -22.23
N ALA A 159 0.08 -1.63 -22.57
CA ALA A 159 0.55 -0.26 -22.83
C ALA A 159 1.08 0.41 -21.54
N ARG A 160 0.49 0.09 -20.39
CA ARG A 160 0.90 0.62 -19.07
C ARG A 160 2.10 -0.11 -18.49
N LEU A 161 2.24 -1.41 -18.73
CA LEU A 161 3.41 -2.17 -18.28
C LEU A 161 4.70 -1.69 -18.97
N ASN A 162 4.65 -1.41 -20.29
CA ASN A 162 5.79 -0.87 -21.03
C ASN A 162 6.15 0.56 -20.62
N ALA A 163 5.15 1.40 -20.34
CA ALA A 163 5.37 2.72 -19.75
C ALA A 163 6.02 2.61 -18.35
N SER A 164 5.61 1.63 -17.54
CA SER A 164 6.18 1.43 -16.20
C SER A 164 7.63 0.95 -16.18
N VAL A 165 8.03 0.12 -17.16
CA VAL A 165 9.42 -0.36 -17.30
C VAL A 165 10.32 0.73 -17.91
N GLY A 166 9.82 1.47 -18.91
CA GLY A 166 10.51 2.61 -19.50
C GLY A 166 10.68 3.78 -18.51
N ALA A 167 9.63 4.11 -17.75
CA ALA A 167 9.66 5.15 -16.73
C ALA A 167 10.51 4.77 -15.51
N ARG A 168 10.54 3.49 -15.10
CA ARG A 168 11.49 3.01 -14.08
C ARG A 168 12.95 3.23 -14.49
N ARG A 169 13.28 3.02 -15.77
CA ARG A 169 14.62 3.29 -16.30
C ARG A 169 14.91 4.78 -16.42
N ALA A 170 13.92 5.58 -16.84
CA ALA A 170 14.06 7.03 -16.97
C ALA A 170 14.19 7.76 -15.61
N ALA A 171 13.41 7.36 -14.60
CA ALA A 171 13.49 7.89 -13.23
C ALA A 171 14.77 7.46 -12.47
N LEU A 172 15.52 6.50 -13.01
CA LEU A 172 16.86 6.14 -12.54
C LEU A 172 17.97 6.92 -13.27
N SER A 173 17.69 7.49 -14.45
CA SER A 173 18.66 8.20 -15.28
C SER A 173 18.55 9.72 -15.23
N ASP A 174 17.37 10.24 -14.90
CA ASP A 174 17.13 11.65 -14.61
C ASP A 174 16.97 11.80 -13.09
N ALA A 175 17.48 12.87 -12.48
CA ALA A 175 17.67 13.00 -11.03
C ALA A 175 16.38 13.09 -10.18
N GLY A 176 15.27 12.48 -10.59
CA GLY A 176 13.98 12.48 -9.92
C GLY A 176 13.51 11.08 -9.56
N TYR A 177 13.53 10.74 -8.28
CA TYR A 177 12.98 9.52 -7.66
C TYR A 177 11.43 9.47 -7.70
N ASN A 178 10.82 9.82 -8.83
CA ASN A 178 9.37 9.90 -9.03
C ASN A 178 8.76 8.53 -9.36
N CYS A 179 9.08 7.52 -8.55
CA CYS A 179 8.51 6.18 -8.64
C CYS A 179 6.98 6.14 -8.47
N PHE A 180 6.36 7.24 -8.04
CA PHE A 180 4.94 7.28 -7.70
C PHE A 180 4.00 7.66 -8.85
N THR A 181 4.47 8.44 -9.83
CA THR A 181 3.65 8.93 -10.95
C THR A 181 3.26 7.82 -11.93
N THR A 182 4.01 6.73 -11.93
CA THR A 182 3.73 5.53 -12.72
C THR A 182 2.67 4.68 -12.02
N PRO A 183 1.50 4.42 -12.64
CA PRO A 183 0.51 3.53 -12.08
C PRO A 183 1.03 2.11 -11.92
N VAL A 184 0.73 1.49 -10.78
CA VAL A 184 0.90 0.06 -10.52
C VAL A 184 -0.46 -0.62 -10.42
N ARG A 185 -0.46 -1.95 -10.41
CA ARG A 185 -1.68 -2.75 -10.25
C ARG A 185 -2.51 -2.20 -9.07
N ALA A 186 -3.78 -1.99 -9.36
CA ALA A 186 -4.84 -1.54 -8.48
C ALA A 186 -4.75 -0.07 -7.98
N ASP A 187 -3.87 0.75 -8.55
CA ASP A 187 -3.97 2.22 -8.41
C ASP A 187 -5.27 2.75 -9.01
N LEU A 188 -5.75 3.89 -8.51
CA LEU A 188 -6.91 4.56 -9.09
C LEU A 188 -6.51 5.60 -10.12
N LEU A 189 -7.25 5.58 -11.22
CA LEU A 189 -7.01 6.41 -12.37
C LEU A 189 -8.27 7.19 -12.74
N ILE A 190 -8.15 8.49 -13.01
CA ILE A 190 -9.19 9.29 -13.67
C ILE A 190 -8.60 9.79 -14.99
N ASN A 191 -9.32 9.58 -16.10
CA ASN A 191 -8.85 9.96 -17.44
C ASN A 191 -7.43 9.43 -17.76
N GLY A 192 -7.12 8.22 -17.25
CA GLY A 192 -5.82 7.56 -17.42
C GLY A 192 -4.68 8.07 -16.54
N ARG A 193 -4.88 9.14 -15.76
CA ARG A 193 -3.92 9.73 -14.81
C ARG A 193 -4.15 9.19 -13.41
N LYS A 194 -3.07 8.92 -12.67
CA LYS A 194 -3.15 8.42 -11.29
C LYS A 194 -3.66 9.49 -10.34
N VAL A 195 -4.72 9.17 -9.60
CA VAL A 195 -5.35 10.05 -8.60
C VAL A 195 -5.34 9.47 -7.20
N ALA A 196 -5.13 8.17 -7.07
CA ALA A 196 -4.86 7.53 -5.79
C ALA A 196 -3.92 6.35 -5.97
N GLY A 197 -3.11 6.11 -4.95
CA GLY A 197 -2.38 4.87 -4.75
C GLY A 197 -2.02 4.76 -3.29
N ALA A 198 -1.59 3.58 -2.87
CA ALA A 198 -1.21 3.34 -1.49
C ALA A 198 0.08 2.51 -1.39
N ALA A 199 0.66 2.50 -0.21
CA ALA A 199 1.70 1.57 0.16
C ALA A 199 1.23 0.75 1.35
N GLN A 200 1.60 -0.53 1.38
CA GLN A 200 1.24 -1.43 2.47
C GLN A 200 2.48 -2.03 3.12
N ARG A 201 2.44 -2.23 4.44
CA ARG A 201 3.39 -3.05 5.18
C ARG A 201 2.64 -3.95 6.14
N ARG A 202 3.00 -5.23 6.14
CA ARG A 202 2.53 -6.24 7.08
C ARG A 202 3.69 -6.61 8.01
N GLN A 203 3.43 -6.58 9.31
CA GLN A 203 4.33 -6.96 10.39
C GLN A 203 3.77 -8.20 11.06
N HIS A 204 4.59 -9.22 11.23
CA HIS A 204 4.26 -10.42 11.97
C HIS A 204 4.69 -10.28 13.45
N PRO A 205 4.02 -10.98 14.39
CA PRO A 205 4.44 -10.97 15.78
C PRO A 205 5.91 -11.37 15.91
N GLY A 206 6.69 -10.61 16.71
CA GLY A 206 8.11 -10.88 16.92
C GLY A 206 9.06 -10.25 15.90
N ASP A 207 8.55 -9.55 14.88
CA ASP A 207 9.40 -8.77 13.96
C ASP A 207 10.16 -7.63 14.66
N ARG A 208 9.68 -7.18 15.83
CA ARG A 208 10.34 -6.21 16.71
C ARG A 208 10.24 -6.61 18.18
N HIS A 209 11.24 -6.20 18.97
CA HIS A 209 11.35 -6.53 20.40
C HIS A 209 10.17 -5.99 21.26
N TRP A 210 9.46 -4.96 20.80
CA TRP A 210 8.34 -4.32 21.50
C TRP A 210 6.95 -4.59 20.88
N GLU A 211 6.86 -5.31 19.76
CA GLU A 211 5.57 -5.57 19.09
C GLU A 211 5.05 -6.97 19.43
N ARG A 212 4.11 -7.01 20.38
CA ARG A 212 3.52 -8.26 20.90
C ARG A 212 2.57 -8.94 19.90
N PHE A 213 2.10 -8.23 18.86
CA PHE A 213 1.12 -8.73 17.90
C PHE A 213 1.36 -8.19 16.49
N GLY A 214 1.06 -9.00 15.47
CA GLY A 214 1.19 -8.60 14.07
C GLY A 214 0.17 -7.54 13.66
N ARG A 215 0.52 -6.72 12.66
CA ARG A 215 -0.30 -5.61 12.17
C ARG A 215 -0.08 -5.37 10.68
N THR A 216 -1.09 -4.85 10.00
CA THR A 216 -0.92 -4.29 8.65
C THR A 216 -1.27 -2.83 8.68
N ILE A 217 -0.43 -2.00 8.07
CA ILE A 217 -0.76 -0.63 7.73
C ILE A 217 -0.77 -0.46 6.21
N CYS A 218 -1.85 0.12 5.70
CA CYS A 218 -1.97 0.61 4.33
C CYS A 218 -2.13 2.13 4.42
N ALA A 219 -1.40 2.90 3.63
CA ALA A 219 -1.56 4.35 3.60
C ALA A 219 -1.48 4.83 2.16
N GLY A 220 -2.44 5.66 1.78
CA GLY A 220 -2.57 6.21 0.45
C GLY A 220 -3.10 7.64 0.50
N PHE A 221 -3.24 8.25 -0.66
CA PHE A 221 -3.81 9.58 -0.78
C PHE A 221 -4.81 9.64 -1.92
N ILE A 222 -5.62 10.69 -1.92
CA ILE A 222 -6.61 11.01 -2.93
C ILE A 222 -6.35 12.46 -3.36
N GLY A 223 -6.08 12.66 -4.65
CA GLY A 223 -5.79 13.97 -5.25
C GLY A 223 -4.65 13.94 -6.26
N GLU A 224 -4.44 15.03 -6.99
CA GLU A 224 -3.24 15.18 -7.82
C GLU A 224 -2.02 15.37 -6.91
N LEU A 225 -1.00 14.53 -7.12
CA LEU A 225 0.30 14.77 -6.50
C LEU A 225 0.90 16.06 -7.07
N GLN A 226 1.36 16.93 -6.18
CA GLN A 226 2.19 18.05 -6.57
C GLN A 226 3.50 17.49 -7.15
N GLY A 227 3.86 17.96 -8.34
CA GLY A 227 5.18 17.69 -8.93
C GLY A 227 6.28 18.26 -8.03
N ALA A 228 7.44 17.61 -8.07
CA ALA A 228 8.67 18.14 -7.52
C ALA A 228 9.07 19.45 -8.21
#